data_AF-A0A7M1KA22-F1
#
_entry.id   AF-A0A7M1KA22-F1
#
_cell.length_a   1.000
_cell.length_b   1.000
_cell.length_c   1.000
_cell.angle_alpha   90.00
_cell.angle_beta   90.00
_cell.angle_gamma   90.00
#
_symmetry.space_group_name_H-M   'P 1'
#
loop_
_entity.id
_entity.type
_entity.pdbx_description
1 polymer ?
#
loop_
_entity_poly.entity_id
_entity_poly.type
_entity_poly.pdbx_seq_one_letter_code
_entity_poly.pdbx_strand_id
1 'polypeptide(L)'
;MGTVRKTITVTDQQDGWIKAQIEAGHYTNDSEYIRDLIRREQERSAEIESIRAALKEGESSGEPRPFNPDAFKRRMLKTHG
;
A
#
# COMPACT_ATOMS: atom_id res chain seq x y z
N MET A 1 12.23 -12.52 -15.44
CA MET A 1 11.93 -11.19 -16.03
C MET A 1 13.23 -10.38 -16.03
N GLY A 2 13.63 -9.77 -17.15
CA GLY A 2 14.90 -9.07 -17.26
C GLY A 2 14.87 -7.66 -16.65
N THR A 3 16.03 -7.13 -16.26
CA THR A 3 16.17 -5.73 -15.84
C THR A 3 16.44 -4.83 -17.04
N VAL A 4 15.81 -3.65 -17.09
CA VAL A 4 16.07 -2.62 -18.11
C VAL A 4 16.87 -1.49 -17.48
N ARG A 5 17.99 -1.10 -18.09
CA ARG A 5 18.81 0.03 -17.63
C ARG A 5 18.09 1.35 -17.92
N LYS A 6 18.05 2.23 -16.92
CA LYS A 6 17.55 3.61 -17.05
C LYS A 6 18.56 4.57 -16.44
N THR A 7 18.71 5.75 -17.03
CA THR A 7 19.43 6.88 -16.44
C THR A 7 18.41 7.75 -15.72
N ILE A 8 18.68 8.09 -14.46
CA ILE A 8 17.80 8.88 -13.61
C ILE A 8 18.65 9.99 -13.00
N THR A 9 18.13 11.22 -13.01
CA THR A 9 18.75 12.34 -12.31
C THR A 9 18.11 12.44 -10.94
N VAL A 10 18.95 12.50 -9.91
CA VAL A 10 18.54 12.72 -8.51
C VAL A 10 19.27 13.95 -7.96
N THR A 11 18.76 14.50 -6.87
CA THR A 11 19.46 15.55 -6.13
C THR A 11 20.66 14.98 -5.37
N ASP A 12 21.64 15.82 -5.06
CA ASP A 12 22.80 15.42 -4.24
C ASP A 12 22.38 14.87 -2.87
N GLN A 13 21.31 15.43 -2.29
CA GLN A 13 20.75 14.93 -1.03
C GLN A 13 20.21 13.50 -1.16
N GLN A 14 19.53 13.19 -2.27
CA GLN A 14 19.01 11.86 -2.54
C GLN A 14 20.16 10.87 -2.80
N ASP A 15 21.17 11.25 -3.58
CA ASP A 15 22.36 10.42 -3.79
C ASP A 15 23.07 10.08 -2.47
N GLY A 16 23.30 11.08 -1.60
CA GLY A 16 23.90 10.86 -0.28
C GLY A 16 23.06 9.93 0.59
N TRP A 17 21.73 10.07 0.56
CA TRP A 17 20.83 9.20 1.29
C TRP A 17 20.87 7.75 0.74
N ILE A 18 20.91 7.56 -0.58
CA ILE A 18 21.00 6.24 -1.23
C ILE A 18 22.29 5.54 -0.81
N LYS A 19 23.42 6.25 -0.88
CA LYS A 19 24.74 5.74 -0.47
C LYS A 19 24.76 5.31 0.98
N ALA A 20 24.16 6.09 1.89
CA ALA A 20 24.08 5.73 3.30
C ALA A 20 23.35 4.39 3.54
N GLN A 21 22.33 4.05 2.74
CA GLN A 21 21.66 2.75 2.85
C GLN A 21 22.54 1.58 2.38
N ILE A 22 23.36 1.83 1.36
CA ILE A 22 24.31 0.83 0.83
C ILE A 22 25.44 0.61 1.83
N GLU A 23 26.00 1.69 2.39
CA GLU A 23 27.03 1.64 3.43
C GLU A 23 26.55 0.95 4.71
N ALA A 24 25.27 1.12 5.06
CA ALA A 24 24.63 0.38 6.15
C ALA A 24 24.41 -1.11 5.86
N GLY A 25 24.71 -1.57 4.63
CA GLY A 25 24.59 -2.97 4.21
C GLY A 25 23.15 -3.40 3.88
N HIS A 26 22.20 -2.46 3.76
CA HIS A 26 20.82 -2.81 3.42
C HIS A 26 20.65 -3.17 1.94
N TYR A 27 21.51 -2.65 1.07
CA TYR A 27 21.47 -2.87 -0.37
C TYR A 27 22.88 -2.95 -0.95
N THR A 28 23.03 -3.65 -2.07
CA THR A 28 24.32 -3.84 -2.74
C THR A 28 24.66 -2.73 -3.74
N ASN A 29 23.65 -2.00 -4.23
CA ASN A 29 23.80 -0.92 -5.21
C ASN A 29 22.53 -0.03 -5.30
N ASP A 30 22.69 1.13 -5.94
CA ASP A 30 21.63 2.13 -6.12
C ASP A 30 20.40 1.57 -6.84
N SER A 31 20.62 0.74 -7.86
CA SER A 31 19.51 0.19 -8.65
C SER A 31 18.66 -0.79 -7.83
N GLU A 32 19.27 -1.50 -6.89
CA GLU A 32 18.55 -2.37 -5.95
C GLU A 32 17.68 -1.55 -5.01
N TYR A 33 18.25 -0.52 -4.41
CA TYR A 33 17.53 0.39 -3.54
C TYR A 33 16.35 1.06 -4.25
N ILE A 34 16.57 1.61 -5.45
CA ILE A 34 15.52 2.27 -6.24
C ILE A 34 14.41 1.29 -6.62
N ARG A 35 14.75 0.04 -6.97
CA ARG A 35 13.74 -1.00 -7.26
C ARG A 35 12.90 -1.34 -6.03
N ASP A 36 13.53 -1.40 -4.87
CA ASP A 36 12.83 -1.65 -3.61
C ASP A 36 11.88 -0.50 -3.25
N LEU A 37 12.32 0.75 -3.39
CA LEU A 37 11.44 1.92 -3.24
C LEU A 37 10.22 1.86 -4.15
N ILE A 38 10.40 1.56 -5.43
CA ILE A 38 9.30 1.46 -6.39
C ILE A 38 8.31 0.38 -5.95
N ARG A 39 8.80 -0.76 -5.47
CA ARG A 39 7.93 -1.85 -5.00
C ARG A 39 7.10 -1.43 -3.79
N ARG A 40 7.73 -0.80 -2.78
CA ARG A 40 7.02 -0.29 -1.59
C ARG A 40 5.97 0.76 -1.97
N GLU A 41 6.27 1.62 -2.94
CA GLU A 41 5.31 2.59 -3.46
C GLU A 41 4.11 1.91 -4.14
N GLN A 42 4.36 0.88 -4.94
CA GLN A 42 3.31 0.09 -5.60
C GLN A 42 2.42 -0.62 -4.60
N GLU A 43 3.01 -1.25 -3.57
CA GLU A 43 2.28 -1.91 -2.48
C GLU A 43 1.40 -0.91 -1.73
N ARG A 44 1.97 0.23 -1.30
CA ARG A 44 1.21 1.31 -0.64
C ARG A 44 0.08 1.85 -1.51
N SER A 45 0.34 2.05 -2.81
CA SER A 45 -0.67 2.54 -3.75
C SER A 45 -1.80 1.52 -3.92
N ALA A 46 -1.48 0.23 -3.97
CA ALA A 46 -2.47 -0.84 -4.08
C ALA A 46 -3.38 -0.91 -2.83
N GLU A 47 -2.82 -0.75 -1.63
CA GLU A 47 -3.60 -0.67 -0.39
C GLU A 47 -4.57 0.52 -0.39
N ILE A 48 -4.10 1.71 -0.80
CA ILE A 48 -4.92 2.91 -0.91
C ILE A 48 -6.06 2.72 -1.91
N GLU A 49 -5.75 2.15 -3.09
CA GLU A 49 -6.78 1.89 -4.10
C GLU A 49 -7.79 0.84 -3.64
N SER A 50 -7.37 -0.17 -2.88
CA SER A 50 -8.28 -1.14 -2.28
C SER A 50 -9.25 -0.49 -1.30
N ILE A 51 -8.75 0.37 -0.40
CA ILE A 51 -9.59 1.11 0.54
C ILE A 51 -10.56 2.03 -0.22
N ARG A 52 -10.06 2.75 -1.22
CA ARG A 52 -10.89 3.65 -2.05
C ARG A 52 -11.97 2.90 -2.81
N ALA A 53 -11.68 1.70 -3.31
CA ALA A 53 -12.66 0.85 -3.96
C ALA A 53 -13.76 0.40 -2.98
N ALA A 54 -13.38 -0.04 -1.77
CA ALA A 54 -14.34 -0.44 -0.74
C ALA A 54 -15.23 0.74 -0.28
N LEU A 55 -14.68 1.95 -0.18
CA LEU A 55 -15.46 3.16 0.12
C LEU A 55 -16.47 3.47 -0.99
N LYS A 56 -16.05 3.44 -2.25
CA LYS A 56 -16.96 3.65 -3.40
C LYS A 56 -18.07 2.60 -3.45
N GLU A 57 -17.76 1.35 -3.16
CA GLU A 57 -18.75 0.27 -3.06
C GLU A 57 -19.76 0.58 -1.94
N GLY A 58 -19.27 0.99 -0.76
CA GLY A 58 -20.12 1.39 0.36
C GLY A 58 -21.01 2.59 0.04
N GLU A 59 -20.47 3.63 -0.58
CA GLU A 59 -21.23 4.81 -1.03
C GLU A 59 -22.29 4.44 -2.09
N SER A 60 -21.99 3.46 -2.95
CA SER A 60 -22.91 2.96 -3.97
C SER A 60 -23.91 1.93 -3.43
N SER A 61 -23.79 1.49 -2.17
CA SER A 61 -24.61 0.43 -1.59
C SER A 61 -26.03 0.88 -1.19
N GLY A 62 -26.34 2.16 -1.42
CA GLY A 62 -27.63 2.77 -1.14
C GLY A 62 -27.64 3.59 0.16
N GLU A 63 -28.82 4.06 0.55
CA GLU A 63 -28.95 4.98 1.68
C GLU A 63 -28.52 4.34 3.02
N PRO A 64 -27.70 5.06 3.82
CA PRO A 64 -27.31 4.60 5.14
C PRO A 64 -28.52 4.47 6.05
N ARG A 65 -28.55 3.40 6.85
CA ARG A 65 -29.63 3.11 7.80
C ARG A 65 -29.10 3.10 9.24
N PRO A 66 -29.92 3.47 10.24
CA PRO A 66 -29.54 3.36 11.64
C PRO A 66 -29.11 1.92 11.98
N PHE A 67 -27.97 1.77 12.66
CA PHE A 67 -27.40 0.47 13.02
C PHE A 67 -27.49 0.23 14.53
N ASN A 68 -28.06 -0.91 14.93
CA ASN A 68 -28.10 -1.38 16.31
C ASN A 68 -27.22 -2.65 16.45
N PRO A 69 -26.04 -2.56 17.09
CA PRO A 69 -25.11 -3.68 17.22
C PRO A 69 -25.68 -4.90 17.97
N ASP A 70 -26.47 -4.68 19.03
CA ASP A 70 -27.03 -5.78 19.84
C ASP A 70 -28.09 -6.57 19.07
N ALA A 71 -28.94 -5.88 18.32
CA ALA A 71 -29.93 -6.51 17.45
C ALA A 71 -29.25 -7.29 16.32
N PHE A 72 -28.17 -6.75 15.75
CA PHE A 72 -27.36 -7.43 14.74
C PHE A 72 -26.75 -8.73 15.28
N LYS A 73 -26.09 -8.66 16.45
CA LYS A 73 -25.44 -9.83 17.07
C LYS A 73 -26.44 -10.94 17.39
N ARG A 74 -27.60 -10.60 17.97
CA ARG A 74 -28.69 -11.57 18.23
C ARG A 74 -29.18 -12.25 16.95
N ARG A 75 -29.30 -11.50 15.85
CA ARG A 75 -29.69 -12.05 14.55
C ARG A 75 -28.65 -13.03 14.02
N MET A 76 -27.36 -12.69 14.04
CA MET A 76 -26.30 -13.57 13.56
C MET A 76 -26.20 -14.87 14.36
N LEU A 77 -26.33 -14.81 15.70
CA LEU A 77 -26.33 -16.00 16.56
C LEU A 77 -27.52 -16.92 16.28
N LYS A 78 -28.68 -16.39 15.90
CA LYS A 78 -29.86 -17.20 15.54
C LYS A 78 -29.75 -17.83 14.14
N THR A 79 -29.01 -17.20 13.23
CA THR A 79 -28.84 -17.67 11.85
C THR A 79 -27.70 -18.68 11.70
N HIS A 80 -26.68 -18.61 12.55
CA HIS A 80 -25.45 -19.41 12.43
C HIS A 80 -25.09 -20.23 13.68
N GLY A 81 -25.89 -20.18 14.74
CA GLY A 81 -25.76 -21.01 15.94
C GLY A 81 -26.74 -22.17 15.91
#